data_AF-A0A359MQH2-F1
#
_entry.id   AF-A0A359MQH2-F1
#
_cell.length_a   1.000
_cell.length_b   1.000
_cell.length_c   1.000
_cell.angle_alpha   90.00
_cell.angle_beta   90.00
_cell.angle_gamma   90.00
#
_symmetry.space_group_name_H-M   'P 1'
#
loop_
_entity.id
_entity.type
_entity.pdbx_description
1 polymer ?
#
loop_
_entity_poly.entity_id
_entity_poly.type
_entity_poly.pdbx_seq_one_letter_code
_entity_poly.pdbx_strand_id
1 'polypeptide(L)'
;CRTNFNMPRRTAAGTDYNRVNLLMAVLEKRLGVQMSDCDAYVNVAGGMRITEPALDLAVVTAILSSFKNIPLDDKTILFGEVGLTGEIR
;
A
#
# COMPACT_ATOMS: atom_id res chain seq x y z
N CYS A 1 1.19 1.45 14.11
CA CYS A 1 0.22 0.69 13.30
C CYS A 1 -0.16 -0.67 13.88
N ARG A 2 0.45 -1.16 14.98
CA ARG A 2 0.19 -2.50 15.50
C ARG A 2 -1.28 -2.72 15.86
N THR A 3 -1.79 -3.90 15.50
CA THR A 3 -3.17 -4.30 15.77
C THR A 3 -3.39 -4.58 17.25
N ASN A 4 -4.60 -4.33 17.73
CA ASN A 4 -5.08 -4.75 19.05
C ASN A 4 -5.93 -6.03 18.98
N PHE A 5 -6.05 -6.64 17.80
CA PHE A 5 -6.82 -7.86 17.56
C PHE A 5 -5.90 -9.07 17.35
N ASN A 6 -6.48 -10.28 17.38
CA ASN A 6 -5.74 -11.50 17.06
C ASN A 6 -5.28 -11.56 15.59
N MET A 7 -5.94 -10.81 14.70
CA MET A 7 -5.62 -10.75 13.28
C MET A 7 -5.71 -9.29 12.80
N PRO A 8 -4.73 -8.79 12.05
CA PRO A 8 -4.74 -7.41 11.61
C PRO A 8 -5.87 -7.14 10.63
N ARG A 9 -6.50 -5.99 10.78
CA ARG A 9 -7.53 -5.51 9.86
C ARG A 9 -6.88 -4.92 8.63
N ARG A 10 -7.36 -5.35 7.47
CA ARG A 10 -6.99 -4.76 6.18
C ARG A 10 -8.25 -4.29 5.49
N THR A 11 -8.23 -3.10 4.93
CA THR A 11 -9.39 -2.52 4.24
C THR A 11 -8.90 -1.71 3.06
N ALA A 12 -9.60 -1.85 1.93
CA ALA A 12 -9.35 -1.07 0.73
C ALA A 12 -10.66 -0.42 0.27
N ALA A 13 -10.61 0.88 -0.02
CA ALA A 13 -11.70 1.65 -0.58
C ALA A 13 -11.21 2.36 -1.85
N GLY A 14 -11.96 2.23 -2.94
CA GLY A 14 -11.59 2.82 -4.23
C GLY A 14 -10.47 2.09 -4.99
N THR A 15 -9.99 0.95 -4.49
CA THR A 15 -9.11 0.02 -5.21
C THR A 15 -9.38 -1.43 -4.79
N ASP A 16 -8.72 -2.40 -5.43
CA ASP A 16 -8.88 -3.82 -5.14
C ASP A 16 -8.17 -4.25 -3.85
N TYR A 17 -8.89 -4.98 -3.00
CA TYR A 17 -8.40 -5.46 -1.70
C TYR A 17 -7.28 -6.49 -1.84
N ASN A 18 -7.38 -7.41 -2.80
CA ASN A 18 -6.38 -8.46 -2.99
C ASN A 18 -5.06 -7.87 -3.52
N ARG A 19 -5.17 -6.86 -4.38
CA ARG A 19 -4.04 -6.07 -4.88
C ARG A 19 -3.28 -5.39 -3.75
N VAL A 20 -3.99 -4.72 -2.83
CA VAL A 20 -3.36 -4.13 -1.63
C VAL A 20 -2.64 -5.19 -0.79
N ASN A 21 -3.25 -6.36 -0.56
CA ASN A 21 -2.60 -7.45 0.19
C ASN A 21 -1.32 -7.94 -0.49
N LEU A 22 -1.35 -8.09 -1.81
CA LEU A 22 -0.19 -8.50 -2.61
C LEU A 22 0.93 -7.46 -2.54
N LEU A 23 0.59 -6.17 -2.68
CA LEU A 23 1.54 -5.07 -2.57
C LEU A 23 2.18 -4.99 -1.17
N MET A 24 1.39 -5.19 -0.11
CA MET A 24 1.92 -5.29 1.26
C MET A 24 2.89 -6.47 1.42
N ALA A 25 2.58 -7.62 0.82
CA ALA A 25 3.48 -8.78 0.83
C ALA A 25 4.79 -8.50 0.08
N VAL A 26 4.74 -7.76 -1.03
CA VAL A 26 5.94 -7.31 -1.76
C VAL A 26 6.78 -6.38 -0.89
N LEU A 27 6.18 -5.39 -0.23
CA LEU A 27 6.89 -4.50 0.70
C LEU A 27 7.59 -5.29 1.81
N GLU A 28 6.87 -6.17 2.50
CA GLU A 28 7.42 -6.99 3.60
C GLU A 28 8.56 -7.89 3.12
N LYS A 29 8.41 -8.55 1.96
CA LYS A 29 9.42 -9.46 1.41
C LYS A 29 10.66 -8.75 0.86
N ARG A 30 10.48 -7.60 0.19
CA ARG A 30 11.55 -6.91 -0.55
C ARG A 30 12.25 -5.84 0.26
N LEU A 31 11.54 -5.16 1.16
CA LEU A 31 12.09 -4.08 1.99
C LEU A 31 12.31 -4.50 3.45
N GLY A 32 11.93 -5.72 3.84
CA GLY A 32 12.13 -6.24 5.20
C GLY A 32 11.29 -5.52 6.25
N VAL A 33 10.20 -4.87 5.85
CA VAL A 33 9.30 -4.15 6.75
C VAL A 33 8.26 -5.11 7.33
N GLN A 34 8.21 -5.24 8.65
CA GLN A 34 7.27 -6.14 9.31
C GLN A 34 5.90 -5.46 9.42
N MET A 35 4.99 -5.81 8.51
CA MET A 35 3.63 -5.26 8.42
C MET A 35 2.55 -6.30 8.77
N SER A 36 2.95 -7.55 9.01
CA SER A 36 2.07 -8.67 9.32
C SER A 36 1.27 -8.51 10.62
N ASP A 37 1.69 -7.66 11.55
CA ASP A 37 0.99 -7.31 12.79
C ASP A 37 0.34 -5.91 12.76
N CYS A 38 0.33 -5.24 11.61
CA CYS A 38 -0.22 -3.89 11.47
C CYS A 38 -1.58 -3.88 10.79
N ASP A 39 -2.49 -3.06 11.32
CA ASP A 39 -3.73 -2.73 10.63
C ASP A 39 -3.42 -1.78 9.45
N ALA A 40 -4.09 -2.00 8.31
CA ALA A 40 -3.91 -1.21 7.10
C ALA A 40 -5.25 -0.79 6.50
N TYR A 41 -5.43 0.51 6.31
CA TYR A 41 -6.60 1.11 5.68
C TYR A 41 -6.12 1.92 4.48
N VAL A 42 -6.45 1.46 3.27
CA VAL A 42 -6.08 2.12 2.02
C VAL A 42 -7.34 2.72 1.41
N ASN A 43 -7.28 4.00 1.05
CA ASN A 43 -8.42 4.71 0.48
C ASN A 43 -7.96 5.57 -0.71
N VAL A 44 -8.67 5.47 -1.83
CA VAL A 44 -8.55 6.39 -2.95
C VAL A 44 -9.51 7.56 -2.71
N ALA A 45 -8.95 8.75 -2.49
CA ALA A 45 -9.73 9.95 -2.23
C ALA A 45 -10.62 10.36 -3.42
N GLY A 46 -11.66 11.14 -3.16
CA GLY A 46 -12.58 11.64 -4.19
C GLY A 46 -13.67 10.66 -4.63
N GLY A 47 -13.81 9.51 -3.95
CA GLY A 47 -14.87 8.54 -4.24
C GLY A 47 -14.68 7.76 -5.55
N MET A 48 -13.50 7.88 -6.15
CA MET A 48 -13.13 7.17 -7.38
C MET A 48 -12.87 5.70 -7.10
N ARG A 49 -13.11 4.86 -8.11
CA ARG A 49 -12.68 3.46 -8.12
C ARG A 49 -11.68 3.27 -9.23
N ILE A 50 -10.45 2.89 -8.88
CA ILE A 50 -9.33 2.74 -9.81
C ILE A 50 -8.79 1.32 -9.66
N THR A 51 -8.75 0.61 -10.78
CA THR A 51 -8.27 -0.78 -10.87
C THR A 51 -7.03 -0.93 -11.77
N GLU A 52 -6.44 0.19 -12.17
CA GLU A 52 -5.30 0.27 -13.08
C GLU A 52 -3.99 -0.16 -12.41
N PRO A 53 -3.11 -0.93 -13.09
CA PRO A 53 -1.80 -1.30 -12.54
C PRO A 53 -0.88 -0.13 -12.22
N ALA A 54 -0.99 0.98 -12.94
CA ALA A 54 -0.22 2.18 -12.68
C ALA A 54 -0.44 2.79 -11.28
N LEU A 55 -1.51 2.39 -10.56
CA LEU A 55 -1.80 2.83 -9.20
C LEU A 55 -0.87 2.18 -8.15
N ASP A 56 -0.21 1.07 -8.48
CA ASP A 56 0.54 0.26 -7.52
C ASP A 56 1.60 1.06 -6.80
N LEU A 57 2.40 1.82 -7.55
CA LEU A 57 3.48 2.63 -6.99
C LEU A 57 2.94 3.63 -5.97
N ALA A 58 1.83 4.30 -6.28
CA ALA A 58 1.20 5.24 -5.35
C ALA A 58 0.72 4.54 -4.06
N VAL A 59 0.12 3.35 -4.19
CA VAL A 59 -0.38 2.58 -3.04
C VAL A 59 0.78 2.10 -2.15
N VAL A 60 1.84 1.51 -2.71
CA VAL A 60 2.97 1.05 -1.89
C VAL A 60 3.69 2.20 -1.22
N THR A 61 3.85 3.34 -1.90
CA THR A 61 4.50 4.50 -1.30
C THR A 61 3.64 5.10 -0.20
N ALA A 62 2.32 5.17 -0.37
CA ALA A 62 1.41 5.64 0.68
C ALA A 62 1.44 4.74 1.92
N ILE A 63 1.42 3.41 1.73
CA ILE A 63 1.55 2.45 2.84
C ILE A 63 2.89 2.61 3.55
N LEU A 64 3.99 2.72 2.80
CA LEU A 64 5.32 2.87 3.36
C LEU A 64 5.51 4.20 4.09
N SER A 65 4.97 5.29 3.55
CA SER A 65 4.94 6.62 4.18
C SER A 65 4.22 6.56 5.53
N SER A 66 3.02 5.98 5.55
CA SER A 66 2.23 5.78 6.77
C SER A 66 2.96 4.91 7.79
N PHE A 67 3.54 3.80 7.35
CA PHE A 67 4.30 2.89 8.22
C PHE A 67 5.54 3.54 8.83
N LYS A 68 6.31 4.31 8.05
CA LYS A 68 7.51 5.00 8.51
C LYS A 68 7.22 6.32 9.21
N ASN A 69 5.98 6.80 9.18
CA ASN A 69 5.58 8.11 9.67
C ASN A 69 6.42 9.26 9.07
N ILE A 70 6.66 9.18 7.75
CA ILE A 70 7.39 10.20 6.98
C ILE A 70 6.48 10.65 5.84
N PRO A 71 6.05 11.93 5.80
CA PRO A 71 5.18 12.42 4.74
C PRO A 71 5.90 12.45 3.39
N LEU A 72 5.14 12.29 2.31
CA LEU A 72 5.61 12.52 0.95
C LEU A 72 5.56 14.01 0.62
N ASP A 73 6.37 14.46 -0.33
CA ASP A 73 6.32 15.83 -0.83
C ASP A 73 5.05 16.04 -1.68
N ASP A 74 4.34 17.15 -1.43
CA ASP A 74 3.02 17.43 -2.02
C ASP A 74 3.05 17.60 -3.54
N LYS A 75 4.24 17.82 -4.12
CA LYS A 75 4.44 17.96 -5.58
C LYS A 75 4.82 16.65 -6.26
N THR A 76 4.94 15.57 -5.50
CA THR A 76 5.32 14.26 -6.02
C THR A 76 4.12 13.57 -6.67
N ILE A 77 4.31 13.10 -7.91
CA ILE A 77 3.35 12.26 -8.63
C ILE A 77 3.98 10.87 -8.80
N LEU A 78 3.20 9.83 -8.53
CA LEU A 78 3.64 8.44 -8.57
C LEU A 78 2.71 7.65 -9.49
N PHE A 79 3.30 6.94 -10.42
CA PHE A 79 2.62 6.00 -11.30
C PHE A 79 3.60 4.89 -11.70
N GLY A 80 3.10 3.68 -11.84
CA GLY A 80 3.88 2.52 -12.22
C GLY A 80 3.30 1.25 -11.61
N GLU A 81 3.44 0.15 -12.32
CA GLU A 81 3.06 -1.17 -11.85
C GLU A 81 4.18 -1.73 -10.96
N VAL A 82 3.82 -2.35 -9.83
CA VAL A 82 4.79 -2.98 -8.93
C VAL A 82 4.70 -4.48 -9.10
N GLY A 83 5.76 -5.08 -9.64
CA GLY A 83 5.84 -6.52 -9.79
C GLY A 83 6.18 -7.22 -8.47
N LEU A 84 5.96 -8.54 -8.46
CA LEU A 84 6.23 -9.39 -7.30
C LEU A 84 7.72 -9.46 -6.92
N THR A 85 8.61 -9.08 -7.83
CA THR A 85 10.04 -9.00 -7.53
C THR A 85 10.48 -7.65 -6.95
N GLY A 86 9.55 -6.71 -6.83
CA GLY A 86 9.81 -5.33 -6.39
C GLY A 86 10.27 -4.43 -7.53
N GLU A 87 10.21 -4.91 -8.77
CA GLU A 87 10.44 -4.11 -9.96
C GLU A 87 9.29 -3.12 -10.20
N ILE A 88 9.60 -1.98 -10.81
CA ILE A 88 8.62 -0.99 -11.26
C ILE A 88 8.55 -1.08 -12.79
N ARG A 89 7.34 -1.24 -13.34
CA ARG A 89 7.07 -1.39 -14.77
C ARG A 89 6.19 -0.26 -15.30
#